data_AF-J9G7D6-F1
#
_entry.id   AF-J9G7D6-F1
#
_cell.length_a   1.000
_cell.length_b   1.000
_cell.length_c   1.000
_cell.angle_alpha   90.00
_cell.angle_beta   90.00
_cell.angle_gamma   90.00
#
_symmetry.space_group_name_H-M   'P 1'
#
loop_
_entity.id
_entity.type
_entity.pdbx_description
1 polymer ?
#
loop_
_entity_poly.entity_id
_entity_poly.type
_entity_poly.pdbx_seq_one_letter_code
_entity_poly.pdbx_strand_id
1 'polypeptide(L)'
;MIGADGFGFAPTPKGYEKIPQIGIVILEDNVEIGANTCIDRATMGATVVHDGVKLDNLIQIAHNDEIGSHTVMAAQVGIAGSTKIGEWCMFGGQVGIAGHIRIGNKVNLGAQSGVPSSIKEESNLIGTPPMESKPYFKSQAIFRKLPDIYFEINALRKELNELKQQLNK
;
A
#
# COMPACT_ATOMS: atom_id res chain seq x y z
N MET A 1 16.68 -11.11 5.58
CA MET A 1 16.25 -12.23 6.45
C MET A 1 15.19 -13.00 5.68
N ILE A 2 15.31 -14.33 5.55
CA ILE A 2 14.40 -15.15 4.74
C ILE A 2 13.87 -16.30 5.59
N GLY A 3 12.54 -16.45 5.63
CA GLY A 3 11.86 -17.48 6.41
C GLY A 3 11.86 -17.22 7.91
N ALA A 4 11.79 -15.95 8.34
CA ALA A 4 11.47 -15.65 9.73
C ALA A 4 9.99 -15.95 10.03
N ASP A 5 9.64 -16.08 11.31
CA ASP A 5 8.24 -16.18 11.70
C ASP A 5 7.51 -14.88 11.35
N GLY A 6 6.38 -15.00 10.64
CA GLY A 6 5.48 -13.87 10.42
C GLY A 6 4.86 -13.32 11.71
N PHE A 7 4.23 -12.16 11.59
CA PHE A 7 3.57 -11.44 12.68
C PHE A 7 2.20 -12.04 13.07
N GLY A 8 2.18 -13.31 13.47
CA GLY A 8 0.97 -14.03 13.89
C GLY A 8 0.77 -14.00 15.41
N PHE A 9 -0.17 -13.19 15.89
CA PHE A 9 -0.52 -13.10 17.32
C PHE A 9 -2.04 -13.08 17.53
N ALA A 10 -2.55 -13.96 18.39
CA ALA A 10 -3.96 -13.98 18.77
C ALA A 10 -4.16 -13.18 20.08
N PRO A 11 -5.14 -12.26 20.17
CA PRO A 11 -5.43 -11.56 21.40
C PRO A 11 -6.13 -12.48 22.41
N THR A 12 -5.69 -12.44 23.67
CA THR A 12 -6.30 -13.15 24.80
C THR A 12 -6.51 -12.17 25.96
N PRO A 13 -7.30 -12.53 26.99
CA PRO A 13 -7.48 -11.67 28.18
C PRO A 13 -6.19 -11.34 28.94
N LYS A 14 -5.09 -12.09 28.71
CA LYS A 14 -3.81 -11.91 29.40
C LYS A 14 -2.72 -11.27 28.53
N GLY A 15 -3.01 -10.98 27.26
CA GLY A 15 -2.06 -10.46 26.29
C GLY A 15 -2.14 -11.17 24.95
N TYR A 16 -1.09 -11.06 24.14
CA TYR A 16 -1.02 -11.72 22.84
C TYR A 16 -0.32 -13.07 22.95
N GLU A 17 -0.93 -14.12 22.41
CA GLU A 17 -0.32 -15.43 22.27
C GLU A 17 0.19 -15.61 20.84
N LYS A 18 1.43 -16.13 20.72
CA LYS A 18 2.09 -16.34 19.43
C LYS A 18 1.41 -17.49 18.68
N ILE A 19 1.08 -17.26 17.42
CA ILE A 19 0.59 -18.29 16.50
C ILE A 19 1.80 -18.93 15.81
N PRO A 20 2.03 -20.25 15.97
CA PRO A 20 3.12 -20.94 15.29
C PRO A 20 3.08 -20.75 13.77
N GLN A 21 4.23 -20.42 13.18
CA GLN A 21 4.39 -20.22 11.74
C GLN A 21 5.13 -21.44 11.17
N ILE A 22 4.38 -22.42 10.66
CA ILE A 22 4.92 -23.73 10.26
C ILE A 22 5.11 -23.87 8.75
N GLY A 23 4.77 -22.83 7.98
CA GLY A 23 4.97 -22.81 6.54
C GLY A 23 6.42 -22.55 6.15
N ILE A 24 6.61 -22.34 4.86
CA ILE A 24 7.91 -22.12 4.23
C ILE A 24 7.94 -20.80 3.43
N VAL A 25 9.12 -20.46 2.94
CA VAL A 25 9.31 -19.47 1.87
C VAL A 25 9.79 -20.23 0.64
N ILE A 26 9.21 -19.93 -0.52
CA ILE A 26 9.65 -20.40 -1.82
C ILE A 26 10.16 -19.20 -2.60
N LEU A 27 11.41 -19.29 -3.05
CA LEU A 27 12.01 -18.34 -4.00
C LEU A 27 12.26 -19.11 -5.28
N GLU A 28 11.70 -18.61 -6.39
CA GLU A 28 11.96 -19.17 -7.71
C GLU A 28 13.25 -18.59 -8.31
N ASP A 29 13.52 -18.94 -9.57
CA ASP A 29 14.74 -18.56 -10.26
C ASP A 29 14.84 -17.03 -10.47
N ASN A 30 16.05 -16.53 -10.69
CA ASN A 30 16.33 -15.13 -11.07
C ASN A 30 15.80 -14.04 -10.10
N VAL A 31 15.42 -14.41 -8.88
CA VAL A 31 15.00 -13.47 -7.84
C VAL A 31 16.21 -12.70 -7.29
N GLU A 32 16.09 -11.37 -7.17
CA GLU A 32 17.07 -10.53 -6.48
C GLU A 32 16.47 -9.91 -5.22
N ILE A 33 17.19 -10.01 -4.11
CA ILE A 33 16.76 -9.52 -2.80
C ILE A 33 17.82 -8.56 -2.27
N GLY A 34 17.44 -7.31 -2.07
CA GLY A 34 18.28 -6.25 -1.54
C GLY A 34 18.63 -6.43 -0.06
N ALA A 35 19.54 -5.57 0.41
CA ALA A 35 20.01 -5.57 1.78
C ALA A 35 18.88 -5.31 2.78
N ASN A 36 18.90 -6.07 3.88
CA ASN A 36 17.94 -5.95 4.98
C ASN A 36 16.46 -6.11 4.60
N THR A 37 16.17 -6.71 3.44
CA THR A 37 14.81 -7.15 3.10
C THR A 37 14.43 -8.38 3.91
N CYS A 38 13.20 -8.38 4.41
CA CYS A 38 12.63 -9.43 5.25
C CYS A 38 11.49 -10.12 4.51
N ILE A 39 11.55 -11.45 4.42
CA ILE A 39 10.51 -12.29 3.83
C ILE A 39 10.11 -13.32 4.87
N ASP A 40 8.90 -13.19 5.40
CA ASP A 40 8.38 -14.07 6.44
C ASP A 40 7.84 -15.36 5.83
N ARG A 41 8.03 -16.48 6.55
CA ARG A 41 7.39 -17.75 6.18
C ARG A 41 5.89 -17.66 6.42
N ALA A 42 5.14 -18.41 5.63
CA ALA A 42 3.70 -18.53 5.81
C ALA A 42 3.32 -19.17 7.16
N THR A 43 2.12 -18.86 7.65
CA THR A 43 1.54 -19.59 8.80
C THR A 43 1.35 -21.07 8.46
N MET A 44 0.78 -21.34 7.29
CA MET A 44 0.67 -22.65 6.64
C MET A 44 0.88 -22.48 5.14
N GLY A 45 1.41 -23.50 4.46
CA GLY A 45 1.74 -23.42 3.04
C GLY A 45 3.04 -22.65 2.81
N ALA A 46 3.03 -21.70 1.87
CA ALA A 46 4.22 -20.95 1.48
C ALA A 46 3.93 -19.45 1.29
N THR A 47 4.91 -18.62 1.66
CA THR A 47 5.11 -17.30 1.08
C THR A 47 5.94 -17.51 -0.19
N VAL A 48 5.50 -16.98 -1.32
CA VAL A 48 6.10 -17.30 -2.63
C VAL A 48 6.59 -16.03 -3.32
N VAL A 49 7.82 -16.05 -3.80
CA VAL A 49 8.39 -15.01 -4.65
C VAL A 49 8.76 -15.67 -5.98
N HIS A 50 8.00 -15.34 -7.03
CA HIS A 50 8.10 -15.98 -8.33
C HIS A 50 9.29 -15.49 -9.16
N ASP A 51 9.53 -16.17 -10.29
CA ASP A 51 10.69 -15.97 -11.15
C ASP A 51 10.90 -14.49 -11.53
N GLY A 52 12.16 -14.06 -11.47
CA GLY A 52 12.58 -12.75 -11.95
C GLY A 52 12.12 -11.55 -11.13
N VAL A 53 11.51 -11.75 -9.95
CA VAL A 53 11.15 -10.66 -9.04
C VAL A 53 12.39 -9.93 -8.53
N LYS A 54 12.33 -8.60 -8.44
CA LYS A 54 13.41 -7.74 -7.94
C LYS A 54 12.94 -6.93 -6.74
N LEU A 55 13.51 -7.21 -5.58
CA LEU A 55 13.23 -6.51 -4.32
C LEU A 55 14.45 -5.69 -3.94
N ASP A 56 14.31 -4.37 -3.85
CA ASP A 56 15.34 -3.48 -3.32
C ASP A 56 15.51 -3.64 -1.79
N ASN A 57 16.23 -2.72 -1.14
CA ASN A 57 16.60 -2.77 0.26
C ASN A 57 15.41 -2.48 1.21
N LEU A 58 15.49 -3.01 2.43
CA LEU A 58 14.55 -2.74 3.53
C LEU A 58 13.07 -3.01 3.20
N ILE A 59 12.80 -3.96 2.30
CA ILE A 59 11.43 -4.37 1.97
C ILE A 59 10.91 -5.35 3.01
N GLN A 60 9.61 -5.30 3.29
CA GLN A 60 8.91 -6.30 4.09
C GLN A 60 7.90 -7.06 3.22
N ILE A 61 8.07 -8.38 3.13
CA ILE A 61 7.11 -9.33 2.59
C ILE A 61 6.60 -10.18 3.75
N ALA A 62 5.32 -10.07 4.08
CA ALA A 62 4.73 -10.74 5.23
C ALA A 62 4.35 -12.20 4.91
N HIS A 63 3.83 -12.89 5.93
CA HIS A 63 3.45 -14.30 5.81
C HIS A 63 2.33 -14.50 4.78
N ASN A 64 2.38 -15.62 4.06
CA ASN A 64 1.36 -16.04 3.07
C ASN A 64 1.25 -15.16 1.83
N ASP A 65 2.14 -14.18 1.67
CA ASP A 65 2.18 -13.35 0.48
C ASP A 65 2.65 -14.13 -0.75
N GLU A 66 2.24 -13.67 -1.92
CA GLU A 66 2.66 -14.22 -3.21
C GLU A 66 2.98 -13.07 -4.15
N ILE A 67 4.21 -13.04 -4.64
CA ILE A 67 4.71 -11.98 -5.52
C ILE A 67 4.89 -12.56 -6.92
N GLY A 68 4.00 -12.17 -7.85
CA GLY A 68 4.02 -12.64 -9.23
C GLY A 68 5.28 -12.26 -10.01
N SER A 69 5.59 -13.05 -11.03
CA SER A 69 6.84 -12.98 -11.80
C SER A 69 7.14 -11.60 -12.38
N HIS A 70 8.43 -11.28 -12.46
CA HIS A 70 8.95 -10.02 -13.03
C HIS A 70 8.41 -8.73 -12.39
N THR A 71 7.80 -8.82 -11.20
CA THR A 71 7.42 -7.67 -10.39
C THR A 71 8.66 -7.04 -9.74
N VAL A 72 8.70 -5.71 -9.70
CA VAL A 72 9.78 -4.95 -9.08
C VAL A 72 9.27 -4.04 -7.97
N MET A 73 10.03 -3.97 -6.87
CA MET A 73 9.72 -3.15 -5.70
C MET A 73 10.94 -2.33 -5.30
N ALA A 74 10.77 -1.02 -5.25
CA ALA A 74 11.79 -0.11 -4.73
C ALA A 74 11.88 -0.18 -3.19
N ALA A 75 12.91 0.46 -2.63
CA ALA A 75 13.22 0.34 -1.20
C ALA A 75 12.02 0.68 -0.29
N GLN A 76 11.97 0.00 0.86
CA GLN A 76 11.00 0.24 1.93
C GLN A 76 9.52 -0.01 1.55
N VAL A 77 9.26 -0.74 0.46
CA VAL A 77 7.92 -1.28 0.21
C VAL A 77 7.56 -2.28 1.32
N GLY A 78 6.34 -2.18 1.83
CA GLY A 78 5.82 -3.07 2.88
C GLY A 78 4.49 -3.69 2.46
N ILE A 79 4.43 -5.02 2.52
CA ILE A 79 3.24 -5.81 2.22
C ILE A 79 2.79 -6.52 3.49
N ALA A 80 1.52 -6.34 3.85
CA ALA A 80 0.89 -7.06 4.94
C ALA A 80 0.35 -8.43 4.49
N GLY A 81 0.27 -9.36 5.44
CA GLY A 81 0.17 -10.78 5.14
C GLY A 81 -1.07 -11.22 4.37
N SER A 82 -0.93 -12.36 3.70
CA SER A 82 -1.93 -13.01 2.85
C SER A 82 -2.34 -12.19 1.61
N THR A 83 -1.46 -11.33 1.12
CA THR A 83 -1.70 -10.50 -0.07
C THR A 83 -1.11 -11.14 -1.32
N LYS A 84 -1.85 -11.03 -2.43
CA LYS A 84 -1.47 -11.60 -3.73
C LYS A 84 -1.15 -10.49 -4.72
N ILE A 85 0.11 -10.39 -5.11
CA ILE A 85 0.60 -9.43 -6.09
C ILE A 85 0.73 -10.11 -7.45
N GLY A 86 0.15 -9.50 -8.48
CA GLY A 86 0.23 -9.97 -9.86
C GLY A 86 1.62 -9.84 -10.47
N GLU A 87 1.74 -10.26 -11.72
CA GLU A 87 2.97 -10.23 -12.50
C GLU A 87 3.24 -8.84 -13.08
N TRP A 88 4.50 -8.53 -13.38
CA TRP A 88 4.92 -7.30 -14.06
C TRP A 88 4.48 -6.00 -13.37
N CYS A 89 4.30 -6.03 -12.04
CA CYS A 89 3.95 -4.84 -11.28
C CYS A 89 5.22 -4.00 -10.95
N MET A 90 5.02 -2.70 -10.72
CA MET A 90 6.07 -1.78 -10.30
C MET A 90 5.62 -0.97 -9.09
N PHE A 91 6.35 -1.10 -7.99
CA PHE A 91 6.06 -0.39 -6.75
C PHE A 91 7.16 0.62 -6.44
N GLY A 92 6.79 1.89 -6.37
CA GLY A 92 7.68 2.97 -5.92
C GLY A 92 8.08 2.82 -4.45
N GLY A 93 9.11 3.56 -4.04
CA GLY A 93 9.63 3.45 -2.68
C GLY A 93 8.58 3.79 -1.63
N GLN A 94 8.63 3.09 -0.49
CA GLN A 94 7.71 3.29 0.64
C GLN A 94 6.23 3.06 0.31
N VAL A 95 5.90 2.26 -0.72
CA VAL A 95 4.51 1.82 -0.93
C VAL A 95 4.11 0.85 0.19
N GLY A 96 2.94 1.08 0.78
CA GLY A 96 2.33 0.21 1.79
C GLY A 96 1.09 -0.50 1.24
N ILE A 97 1.01 -1.82 1.40
CA ILE A 97 -0.10 -2.64 0.90
C ILE A 97 -0.76 -3.38 2.06
N ALA A 98 -2.09 -3.25 2.19
CA ALA A 98 -2.87 -3.94 3.20
C ALA A 98 -2.83 -5.47 3.02
N GLY A 99 -3.23 -6.20 4.06
CA GLY A 99 -3.28 -7.67 4.06
C GLY A 99 -4.58 -8.19 3.43
N HIS A 100 -4.58 -9.46 3.03
CA HIS A 100 -5.75 -10.16 2.48
C HIS A 100 -6.36 -9.52 1.22
N ILE A 101 -5.57 -8.81 0.42
CA ILE A 101 -6.04 -8.19 -0.83
C ILE A 101 -5.31 -8.74 -2.04
N ARG A 102 -5.82 -8.41 -3.23
CA ARG A 102 -5.24 -8.81 -4.52
C ARG A 102 -4.88 -7.58 -5.34
N ILE A 103 -3.66 -7.53 -5.84
CA ILE A 103 -3.18 -6.56 -6.82
C ILE A 103 -3.09 -7.29 -8.16
N GLY A 104 -3.79 -6.79 -9.18
CA GLY A 104 -3.76 -7.35 -10.53
C GLY A 104 -2.40 -7.23 -11.23
N ASN A 105 -2.28 -7.82 -12.41
CA ASN A 105 -1.06 -7.78 -13.21
C ASN A 105 -0.79 -6.37 -13.74
N LYS A 106 0.49 -6.04 -13.98
CA LYS A 106 0.94 -4.77 -14.59
C LYS A 106 0.43 -3.52 -13.85
N VAL A 107 0.32 -3.61 -12.53
CA VAL A 107 -0.04 -2.46 -11.69
C VAL A 107 1.20 -1.65 -11.36
N ASN A 108 1.13 -0.34 -11.60
CA ASN A 108 2.16 0.62 -11.23
C ASN A 108 1.66 1.50 -10.09
N LEU A 109 2.38 1.51 -8.97
CA LEU A 109 2.10 2.38 -7.83
C LEU A 109 3.23 3.37 -7.61
N GLY A 110 2.89 4.66 -7.59
CA GLY A 110 3.84 5.72 -7.26
C GLY A 110 4.34 5.61 -5.82
N ALA A 111 5.51 6.19 -5.55
CA ALA A 111 6.12 6.19 -4.21
C ALA A 111 5.16 6.73 -3.14
N GLN A 112 5.30 6.21 -1.92
CA GLN A 112 4.47 6.56 -0.75
C GLN A 112 2.96 6.32 -0.92
N SER A 113 2.55 5.48 -1.88
CA SER A 113 1.14 5.07 -2.00
C SER A 113 0.75 4.09 -0.91
N GLY A 114 -0.46 4.22 -0.37
CA GLY A 114 -1.02 3.31 0.63
C GLY A 114 -2.28 2.65 0.09
N VAL A 115 -2.28 1.31 0.01
CA VAL A 115 -3.30 0.51 -0.67
C VAL A 115 -4.19 -0.22 0.34
N PRO A 116 -5.40 0.30 0.65
CA PRO A 116 -6.30 -0.34 1.62
C PRO A 116 -7.15 -1.47 1.01
N SER A 117 -7.22 -1.60 -0.31
CA SER A 117 -8.12 -2.52 -1.01
C SER A 117 -7.52 -3.03 -2.30
N SER A 118 -8.05 -4.16 -2.81
CA SER A 118 -7.62 -4.76 -4.08
C SER A 118 -7.64 -3.77 -5.25
N ILE A 119 -6.64 -3.92 -6.14
CA ILE A 119 -6.46 -3.08 -7.33
C ILE A 119 -6.59 -3.96 -8.58
N LYS A 120 -7.29 -3.44 -9.60
CA LYS A 120 -7.45 -4.11 -10.90
C LYS A 120 -6.14 -4.11 -11.69
N GLU A 121 -6.00 -5.04 -12.61
CA GLU A 121 -4.87 -5.10 -13.52
C GLU A 121 -4.70 -3.82 -14.36
N GLU A 122 -3.49 -3.62 -14.89
CA GLU A 122 -3.11 -2.52 -15.80
C GLU A 122 -3.38 -1.11 -15.25
N SER A 123 -3.41 -0.97 -13.91
CA SER A 123 -3.67 0.30 -13.24
C SER A 123 -2.37 1.07 -12.98
N ASN A 124 -2.38 2.40 -13.21
CA ASN A 124 -1.28 3.30 -12.86
C ASN A 124 -1.76 4.36 -11.87
N LEU A 125 -1.49 4.15 -10.58
CA LEU A 125 -2.07 4.90 -9.47
C LEU A 125 -1.00 5.49 -8.55
N ILE A 126 -1.38 6.51 -7.78
CA ILE A 126 -0.54 7.13 -6.76
C ILE A 126 -1.40 7.66 -5.60
N GLY A 127 -0.82 7.69 -4.41
CA GLY A 127 -1.40 8.32 -3.23
C GLY A 127 -2.02 7.34 -2.24
N THR A 128 -2.66 7.91 -1.22
CA THR A 128 -3.27 7.16 -0.11
C THR A 128 -4.67 7.73 0.17
N PRO A 129 -5.75 7.04 -0.23
CA PRO A 129 -5.77 5.83 -1.06
C PRO A 129 -5.29 6.09 -2.50
N PRO A 130 -4.91 5.06 -3.27
CA PRO A 130 -4.35 5.24 -4.60
C PRO A 130 -5.42 5.64 -5.61
N MET A 131 -5.10 6.60 -6.47
CA MET A 131 -5.97 7.06 -7.55
C MET A 131 -5.15 7.39 -8.79
N GLU A 132 -5.80 7.66 -9.92
CA GLU A 132 -5.09 8.07 -11.14
C GLU A 132 -4.20 9.30 -10.91
N SER A 133 -3.03 9.31 -11.53
CA SER A 133 -2.01 10.35 -11.32
C SER A 133 -2.52 11.76 -11.60
N LYS A 134 -3.25 11.96 -12.70
CA LYS A 134 -3.73 13.30 -13.11
C LYS A 134 -4.70 13.92 -12.08
N PRO A 135 -5.77 13.25 -11.64
CA PRO A 135 -6.63 13.81 -10.59
C PRO A 135 -5.91 13.91 -9.24
N TYR A 136 -4.99 12.99 -8.90
CA TYR A 136 -4.18 13.11 -7.68
C TYR A 136 -3.41 14.43 -7.62
N PHE A 137 -2.61 14.73 -8.65
CA PHE A 137 -1.79 15.95 -8.67
C PHE A 137 -2.64 17.22 -8.76
N LYS A 138 -3.81 17.17 -9.42
CA LYS A 138 -4.77 18.28 -9.40
C LYS A 138 -5.28 18.56 -7.98
N SER A 139 -5.69 17.51 -7.25
CA SER A 139 -6.15 17.64 -5.86
C SER A 139 -5.04 18.18 -4.96
N GLN A 140 -3.79 17.70 -5.13
CA GLN A 140 -2.64 18.18 -4.35
C GLN A 140 -2.31 19.65 -4.62
N ALA A 141 -2.47 20.12 -5.86
CA ALA A 141 -2.29 21.53 -6.18
C ALA A 141 -3.32 22.43 -5.47
N ILE A 142 -4.57 21.97 -5.35
CA ILE A 142 -5.64 22.69 -4.64
C ILE A 142 -5.45 22.63 -3.12
N PHE A 143 -4.94 21.51 -2.59
CA PHE A 143 -4.73 21.33 -1.15
C PHE A 143 -3.89 22.45 -0.53
N ARG A 144 -2.88 22.95 -1.23
CA ARG A 144 -2.05 24.09 -0.79
C ARG A 144 -2.85 25.40 -0.64
N LYS A 145 -3.92 25.56 -1.41
CA LYS A 145 -4.83 26.73 -1.38
C LYS A 145 -6.02 26.54 -0.44
N LEU A 146 -6.12 25.39 0.23
CA LEU A 146 -7.27 25.08 1.08
C LEU A 146 -7.51 26.11 2.20
N PRO A 147 -6.48 26.70 2.86
CA PRO A 147 -6.69 27.76 3.82
C PRO A 147 -7.32 29.01 3.20
N ASP A 148 -6.83 29.45 2.04
CA ASP A 148 -7.36 30.64 1.34
C ASP A 148 -8.82 30.42 0.94
N ILE A 149 -9.12 29.25 0.38
CA ILE A 149 -10.48 28.83 0.02
C ILE A 149 -11.38 28.82 1.27
N TYR A 150 -10.88 28.36 2.42
CA TYR A 150 -11.62 28.36 3.67
C TYR A 150 -11.96 29.78 4.16
N PHE A 151 -11.01 30.73 4.06
CA PHE A 151 -11.26 32.13 4.39
C PHE A 151 -12.28 32.75 3.44
N GLU A 152 -12.15 32.51 2.14
CA GLU A 152 -13.07 33.02 1.12
C GLU A 152 -14.49 32.48 1.33
N ILE A 153 -14.64 31.18 1.64
CA ILE A 153 -15.94 30.58 1.99
C ILE A 153 -16.56 31.27 3.22
N ASN A 154 -15.78 31.60 4.24
CA ASN A 154 -16.29 32.28 5.44
C ASN A 154 -16.69 33.73 5.15
N ALA A 155 -15.92 34.45 4.33
CA ALA A 155 -16.27 35.79 3.87
C ALA A 155 -17.58 35.78 3.07
N LEU A 156 -17.69 34.87 2.09
CA LEU A 156 -18.91 34.69 1.29
C LEU A 156 -20.12 34.32 2.14
N ARG A 157 -19.96 33.49 3.17
CA ARG A 157 -21.04 33.16 4.12
C ARG A 157 -21.50 34.37 4.92
N LYS A 158 -20.57 35.23 5.33
CA LYS A 158 -20.91 36.47 6.07
C LYS A 158 -21.71 37.42 5.19
N GLU A 159 -21.24 37.69 3.98
CA GLU A 159 -21.92 38.55 3.01
C GLU A 159 -23.32 38.01 2.65
N LEU A 160 -23.44 36.70 2.44
CA LEU A 160 -24.73 36.05 2.16
C LEU A 160 -25.74 36.23 3.30
N ASN A 161 -25.29 36.14 4.55
CA ASN A 161 -26.15 36.33 5.71
C ASN A 161 -26.60 37.78 5.87
N GLU A 162 -25.70 38.74 5.62
CA GLU A 162 -26.02 40.17 5.63
C GLU A 162 -27.07 40.50 4.55
N LEU A 163 -26.91 39.97 3.34
CA LEU A 163 -27.88 40.13 2.24
C LEU A 163 -29.26 39.52 2.59
N LYS A 164 -29.29 38.33 3.19
CA LYS A 164 -30.56 37.69 3.62
C LYS A 164 -31.28 38.51 4.69
N GLN A 165 -30.56 39.13 5.61
CA GLN A 165 -31.17 40.02 6.61
C GLN A 165 -31.77 41.28 5.99
N GLN A 166 -31.16 41.79 4.91
CA GLN A 166 -31.68 42.94 4.18
C GLN A 166 -32.94 42.58 3.37
N LEU A 167 -33.03 41.38 2.78
CA LEU A 167 -34.21 40.93 2.04
C LEU A 167 -35.41 40.55 2.93
N ASN A 168 -35.17 40.15 4.18
CA ASN A 168 -36.21 39.76 5.13
C ASN A 168 -36.73 40.94 5.98
N LYS A 169 -36.28 42.17 5.69
CA LYS A 169 -36.85 43.42 6.20
C LYS A 169 -37.79 44.02 5.17
#